data_AF-A0A075KCW4-F1
#
_entry.id   AF-A0A075KCW4-F1
#
_cell.length_a   1.000
_cell.length_b   1.000
_cell.length_c   1.000
_cell.angle_alpha   90.00
_cell.angle_beta   90.00
_cell.angle_gamma   90.00
#
_symmetry.space_group_name_H-M   'P 1'
#
loop_
_entity.id
_entity.type
_entity.pdbx_description
1 polymer ?
#
loop_
_entity_poly.entity_id
_entity_poly.type
_entity_poly.pdbx_seq_one_letter_code
_entity_poly.pdbx_strand_id
1 'polypeptide(L)'
;MNLKDLMIADLDIIIFNPNEHAESVLYNNNAILAIVEIGEDNAKGNTFGQQGTSDRAFFEVQESNSIKQPDGSVTTVILDPKLGDTITYENKTWNYAHIVNYSAGVYRIECTANESAM
;
A
#
# COMPACT_ATOMS: atom_id res chain seq x y z
N MET A 1 14.55 21.06 14.36
CA MET A 1 13.51 20.97 13.31
C MET A 1 13.57 22.26 12.52
N ASN A 2 13.87 22.16 11.23
CA ASN A 2 13.99 23.32 10.33
C ASN A 2 12.70 23.47 9.49
N LEU A 3 12.58 24.56 8.72
CA LEU A 3 11.40 24.82 7.88
C LEU A 3 11.15 23.71 6.84
N LYS A 4 12.20 23.09 6.29
CA LYS A 4 12.09 21.98 5.34
C LYS A 4 11.47 20.75 6.01
N ASP A 5 11.87 20.44 7.26
CA ASP A 5 11.30 19.32 8.01
C ASP A 5 9.81 19.55 8.30
N LEU A 6 9.42 20.79 8.63
CA LEU A 6 8.02 21.17 8.84
C LEU A 6 7.20 21.09 7.54
N MET A 7 7.75 21.53 6.41
CA MET A 7 7.07 21.47 5.11
C MET A 7 6.88 20.03 4.61
N ILE A 8 7.83 19.13 4.88
CA ILE A 8 7.67 17.70 4.56
C ILE A 8 6.55 17.10 5.42
N ALA A 9 6.56 17.37 6.72
CA ALA A 9 5.51 16.90 7.63
C ALA A 9 4.11 17.43 7.26
N ASP A 10 4.02 18.67 6.76
CA ASP A 10 2.76 19.28 6.35
C ASP A 10 2.25 18.70 5.02
N LEU A 11 3.16 18.44 4.06
CA LEU A 11 2.84 17.73 2.82
C LEU A 11 2.39 16.29 3.07
N ASP A 12 3.03 15.61 4.03
CA ASP A 12 2.62 14.28 4.46
C ASP A 12 1.16 14.28 4.94
N ILE A 13 0.76 15.23 5.79
CA ILE A 13 -0.63 15.33 6.30
C ILE A 13 -1.65 15.63 5.19
N ILE A 14 -1.28 16.42 4.18
CA ILE A 14 -2.19 16.86 3.12
C ILE A 14 -2.34 15.79 2.02
N ILE A 15 -1.25 15.11 1.63
CA ILE A 15 -1.25 14.09 0.57
C ILE A 15 -1.70 12.74 1.15
N PHE A 16 -1.26 12.43 2.36
CA PHE A 16 -1.58 11.21 3.09
C PHE A 16 -2.23 11.64 4.41
N ASN A 17 -3.56 11.81 4.46
CA ASN A 17 -4.22 12.09 5.75
C ASN A 17 -4.54 10.77 6.46
N PRO A 18 -3.65 10.24 7.34
CA PRO A 18 -3.88 8.97 7.99
C PRO A 18 -5.07 8.98 8.95
N ASN A 19 -5.56 10.16 9.33
CA ASN A 19 -6.69 10.28 10.25
C ASN A 19 -8.05 10.14 9.55
N GLU A 20 -8.12 10.35 8.23
CA GLU A 20 -9.39 10.31 7.49
C GLU A 20 -9.49 9.14 6.51
N HIS A 21 -8.38 8.67 5.95
CA HIS A 21 -8.42 7.71 4.83
C HIS A 21 -7.44 6.54 4.91
N ALA A 22 -6.49 6.55 5.85
CA ALA A 22 -5.56 5.42 5.96
C ALA A 22 -6.11 4.30 6.86
N GLU A 23 -5.94 3.08 6.38
CA GLU A 23 -6.32 1.85 7.03
C GLU A 23 -5.10 1.03 7.38
N SER A 24 -5.23 0.18 8.40
CA SER A 24 -4.15 -0.74 8.78
C SER A 24 -4.14 -1.93 7.83
N VAL A 25 -3.02 -2.13 7.15
CA VAL A 25 -2.77 -3.28 6.27
C VAL A 25 -1.49 -4.00 6.71
N LEU A 26 -1.29 -5.23 6.24
CA LEU A 26 -0.07 -5.98 6.51
C LEU A 26 0.81 -6.02 5.26
N TYR A 27 1.89 -5.25 5.24
CA TYR A 27 2.92 -5.36 4.20
C TYR A 27 4.02 -6.31 4.66
N ASN A 28 4.19 -7.43 3.98
CA ASN A 28 5.14 -8.50 4.36
C ASN A 28 5.03 -8.88 5.86
N ASN A 29 3.80 -9.01 6.36
CA ASN A 29 3.45 -9.28 7.77
C ASN A 29 3.73 -8.14 8.77
N ASN A 30 4.18 -6.98 8.33
CA ASN A 30 4.30 -5.79 9.17
C ASN A 30 3.07 -4.90 9.02
N ALA A 31 2.49 -4.47 10.14
CA ALA A 31 1.41 -3.50 10.12
C ALA A 31 1.92 -2.15 9.61
N ILE A 32 1.25 -1.61 8.60
CA ILE A 32 1.49 -0.28 8.04
C ILE A 32 0.15 0.43 7.80
N LEU A 33 0.16 1.75 7.72
CA LEU A 33 -0.99 2.54 7.31
C LEU A 33 -0.96 2.73 5.79
N ALA A 34 -2.08 2.44 5.12
CA ALA A 34 -2.23 2.59 3.68
C ALA A 34 -3.59 3.21 3.35
N ILE A 35 -3.66 4.09 2.34
CA ILE A 35 -4.95 4.41 1.70
C ILE A 35 -5.21 3.31 0.68
N VAL A 36 -6.37 2.67 0.76
CA VAL A 36 -6.69 1.49 -0.05
C VAL A 36 -7.78 1.82 -1.07
N GLU A 37 -7.49 1.57 -2.35
CA GLU A 37 -8.47 1.64 -3.44
C GLU A 37 -8.57 0.26 -4.10
N ILE A 38 -9.67 -0.47 -3.88
CA ILE A 38 -9.93 -1.75 -4.54
C ILE A 38 -10.74 -1.50 -5.81
N GLY A 39 -10.33 -2.10 -6.93
CA GLY A 39 -11.04 -2.02 -8.20
C GLY A 39 -11.07 -3.36 -8.93
N GLU A 40 -12.16 -3.63 -9.63
CA GLU A 40 -12.24 -4.72 -10.60
C GLU A 40 -11.94 -4.15 -11.98
N ASP A 41 -10.88 -4.65 -12.65
CA ASP A 41 -10.62 -4.32 -14.04
C ASP A 41 -11.10 -5.47 -14.94
N ASN A 42 -11.94 -5.12 -15.94
CA ASN A 42 -12.40 -6.03 -16.97
C ASN A 42 -11.35 -6.25 -18.08
N ALA A 43 -10.20 -5.58 -18.01
CA ALA A 43 -9.05 -5.88 -18.83
C ALA A 43 -8.56 -7.30 -18.55
N LYS A 44 -8.20 -8.03 -19.61
CA LYS A 44 -7.72 -9.43 -19.50
C LYS A 44 -6.48 -9.49 -18.61
N GLY A 45 -6.67 -9.92 -17.37
CA GLY A 45 -5.62 -10.11 -16.40
C GLY A 45 -4.86 -11.39 -16.72
N ASN A 46 -3.65 -11.23 -17.24
CA ASN A 46 -2.60 -12.24 -17.38
C ASN A 46 -2.89 -13.46 -18.28
N THR A 47 -1.96 -13.67 -19.21
CA THR A 47 -1.78 -14.83 -20.08
C THR A 47 -1.88 -16.15 -19.32
N PHE A 48 -3.04 -16.83 -19.40
CA PHE A 48 -3.18 -18.26 -19.69
C PHE A 48 -4.65 -18.55 -20.07
N GLY A 49 -4.97 -18.42 -21.35
CA GLY A 49 -6.03 -19.18 -22.03
C GLY A 49 -7.50 -19.07 -21.59
N GLN A 50 -7.85 -18.43 -20.47
CA GLN A 50 -9.24 -18.31 -20.01
C GLN A 50 -9.57 -16.87 -19.60
N GLN A 51 -10.85 -16.50 -19.74
CA GLN A 51 -11.36 -15.20 -19.33
C GLN A 51 -11.27 -15.10 -17.80
N GLY A 52 -10.20 -14.48 -17.30
CA GLY A 52 -10.03 -14.14 -15.90
C GLY A 52 -10.11 -12.63 -15.69
N THR A 53 -11.10 -12.18 -14.92
CA THR A 53 -11.05 -10.91 -14.21
C THR A 53 -10.00 -11.06 -13.11
N SER A 54 -9.05 -10.14 -12.99
CA SER A 54 -8.11 -10.14 -11.87
C SER A 54 -8.39 -8.89 -11.06
N ASP A 55 -8.79 -9.07 -9.80
CA ASP A 55 -8.94 -7.97 -8.85
C ASP A 55 -7.64 -7.17 -8.80
N ARG A 56 -7.75 -5.84 -8.92
CA ARG A 56 -6.64 -4.90 -8.76
C ARG A 56 -6.87 -4.05 -7.51
N ALA A 57 -5.79 -3.66 -6.86
CA ALA A 57 -5.86 -2.69 -5.78
C ALA A 57 -4.71 -1.70 -5.91
N PHE A 58 -4.98 -0.45 -5.58
CA PHE A 58 -3.96 0.56 -5.36
C PHE A 58 -3.81 0.79 -3.87
N PHE A 59 -2.56 0.78 -3.42
CA PHE A 59 -2.18 1.11 -2.06
C PHE A 59 -1.28 2.34 -2.11
N GLU A 60 -1.74 3.44 -1.52
CA GLU A 60 -0.86 4.57 -1.23
C GLU A 60 -0.25 4.35 0.14
N VAL A 61 1.08 4.40 0.23
CA VAL A 61 1.85 4.09 1.44
C VAL A 61 3.05 5.02 1.57
N GLN A 62 3.27 5.57 2.77
CA GLN A 62 4.49 6.30 3.06
C GLN A 62 5.70 5.35 3.07
N GLU A 63 6.81 5.80 2.50
CA GLU A 63 8.12 5.12 2.48
C GLU A 63 8.60 4.82 3.89
N SER A 64 8.44 5.76 4.82
CA SER A 64 8.70 5.56 6.24
C SER A 64 7.37 5.53 6.98
N ASN A 65 6.85 4.34 7.22
CA ASN A 65 5.55 4.14 7.87
C ASN A 65 5.73 3.88 9.36
N SER A 66 5.21 4.75 10.22
CA SER A 66 5.31 4.61 11.67
C SER A 66 3.94 4.35 12.30
N ILE A 67 3.78 3.22 12.97
CA ILE A 67 2.58 2.88 13.74
C ILE A 67 2.88 2.89 15.24
N LYS A 68 2.00 3.54 15.99
CA LYS A 68 1.99 3.48 17.45
C LYS A 68 1.21 2.25 17.92
N GLN A 69 1.87 1.39 18.69
CA GLN A 69 1.31 0.19 19.28
C GLN A 69 0.48 0.50 20.54
N PRO A 70 -0.41 -0.42 20.98
CA PRO A 70 -1.21 -0.23 22.20
C PRO A 70 -0.39 -0.04 23.48
N ASP A 71 0.83 -0.58 23.53
CA ASP A 71 1.77 -0.42 24.65
C ASP A 71 2.52 0.93 24.64
N GLY A 72 2.26 1.77 23.63
CA GLY A 72 2.89 3.08 23.44
C GLY A 72 4.20 3.05 22.67
N SER A 73 4.72 1.88 22.30
CA SER A 73 5.88 1.77 21.41
C SER A 73 5.54 2.22 19.98
N VAL A 74 6.55 2.64 19.22
CA VAL A 74 6.40 3.03 17.82
C VAL A 74 7.21 2.07 16.97
N THR A 75 6.53 1.36 16.06
CA THR A 75 7.16 0.53 15.05
C THR A 75 7.29 1.36 13.78
N THR A 76 8.50 1.46 13.22
CA THR A 76 8.72 2.13 11.93
C THR A 76 9.17 1.10 10.90
N VAL A 77 8.47 1.05 9.78
CA VAL A 77 8.76 0.20 8.63
C VAL A 77 9.24 1.11 7.50
N ILE A 78 10.42 0.81 6.96
CA ILE A 78 10.89 1.45 5.72
C ILE A 78 10.50 0.54 4.57
N LEU A 79 9.68 1.04 3.65
CA LEU A 79 9.20 0.30 2.50
C LEU A 79 10.19 0.40 1.33
N ASP A 80 10.43 -0.75 0.71
CA ASP A 80 11.20 -0.90 -0.53
C ASP A 80 10.41 -1.87 -1.44
N PRO A 81 9.33 -1.39 -2.09
CA PRO A 81 8.39 -2.23 -2.81
C PRO A 81 9.06 -2.95 -4.00
N LYS A 82 8.95 -4.28 -4.03
CA LYS A 82 9.55 -5.13 -5.06
C LYS A 82 8.72 -6.37 -5.34
N LEU A 83 9.01 -7.00 -6.49
CA LEU A 83 8.37 -8.26 -6.88
C LEU A 83 8.58 -9.33 -5.80
N GLY A 84 7.49 -10.01 -5.44
CA GLY A 84 7.44 -10.98 -4.34
C GLY A 84 6.93 -10.41 -3.02
N ASP A 85 6.81 -9.09 -2.89
CA ASP A 85 6.14 -8.47 -1.75
C ASP A 85 4.64 -8.71 -1.79
N THR A 86 4.04 -8.73 -0.60
CA THR A 86 2.60 -8.94 -0.42
C THR A 86 2.00 -7.93 0.53
N ILE A 87 0.76 -7.55 0.25
CA ILE A 87 -0.09 -6.74 1.11
C ILE A 87 -1.31 -7.58 1.48
N THR A 88 -1.58 -7.76 2.76
CA THR A 88 -2.83 -8.38 3.23
C THR A 88 -3.77 -7.32 3.76
N TYR A 89 -4.98 -7.30 3.21
CA TYR A 89 -6.07 -6.40 3.59
C TYR A 89 -7.40 -7.13 3.43
N GLU A 90 -8.31 -6.97 4.41
CA GLU A 90 -9.61 -7.66 4.47
C GLU A 90 -9.56 -9.18 4.21
N ASN A 91 -8.54 -9.88 4.75
CA ASN A 91 -8.29 -11.31 4.56
C ASN A 91 -7.99 -11.74 3.11
N LYS A 92 -7.76 -10.79 2.19
CA LYS A 92 -7.21 -11.05 0.85
C LYS A 92 -5.71 -10.73 0.83
N THR A 93 -4.94 -11.55 0.13
CA THR A 93 -3.52 -11.27 -0.15
C THR A 93 -3.38 -10.71 -1.56
N TRP A 94 -2.77 -9.53 -1.63
CA TRP A 94 -2.47 -8.77 -2.82
C TRP A 94 -0.97 -8.86 -3.09
N ASN A 95 -0.61 -9.27 -4.30
CA ASN A 95 0.79 -9.33 -4.71
C ASN A 95 1.20 -7.98 -5.29
N TYR A 96 2.35 -7.47 -4.87
CA TYR A 96 2.96 -6.31 -5.52
C TYR A 96 3.13 -6.55 -7.02
N ALA A 97 2.63 -5.63 -7.84
CA ALA A 97 2.86 -5.64 -9.28
C ALA A 97 3.94 -4.62 -9.66
N HIS A 98 3.67 -3.32 -9.41
CA HIS A 98 4.62 -2.24 -9.70
C HIS A 98 4.25 -0.93 -8.97
N ILE A 99 5.19 0.00 -8.90
CA ILE A 99 4.96 1.38 -8.47
C ILE A 99 4.34 2.18 -9.62
N VAL A 100 3.17 2.76 -9.39
CA VAL A 100 2.46 3.65 -10.33
C VAL A 100 2.98 5.07 -10.21
N ASN A 101 3.22 5.53 -8.97
CA ASN A 101 3.73 6.85 -8.69
C ASN A 101 4.60 6.82 -7.42
N TYR A 102 5.63 7.67 -7.38
CA TYR A 102 6.37 7.97 -6.16
C TYR A 102 6.61 9.47 -6.08
N SER A 103 6.13 10.10 -5.02
CA SER A 103 6.25 11.54 -4.80
C SER A 103 6.32 11.84 -3.32
N ALA A 104 7.24 12.73 -2.93
CA ALA A 104 7.39 13.20 -1.55
C ALA A 104 7.47 12.09 -0.49
N GLY A 105 8.05 10.92 -0.81
CA GLY A 105 8.13 9.80 0.13
C GLY A 105 6.84 8.97 0.23
N VAL A 106 5.88 9.13 -0.69
CA VAL A 106 4.68 8.29 -0.78
C VAL A 106 4.75 7.46 -2.05
N TYR A 107 4.61 6.14 -1.91
CA TYR A 107 4.42 5.21 -3.02
C TYR A 107 2.93 5.03 -3.28
N ARG A 108 2.51 5.13 -4.54
CA ARG A 108 1.27 4.52 -5.03
C ARG A 108 1.62 3.23 -5.75
N ILE A 109 1.20 2.11 -5.16
CA ILE A 109 1.55 0.76 -5.59
C ILE A 109 0.32 0.11 -6.20
N GLU A 110 0.47 -0.50 -7.37
CA GLU A 110 -0.54 -1.41 -7.89
C GLU A 110 -0.25 -2.84 -7.41
N CYS A 111 -1.29 -3.51 -6.96
CA CYS A 111 -1.28 -4.91 -6.59
C CYS A 111 -2.38 -5.69 -7.31
N THR A 112 -2.16 -6.99 -7.48
CA THR A 112 -3.15 -7.93 -8.04
C THR A 112 -3.50 -8.98 -7.00
N ALA A 113 -4.78 -9.36 -6.89
CA ALA A 113 -5.17 -10.41 -5.95
C ALA A 113 -4.51 -11.75 -6.30
N ASN A 114 -4.10 -12.48 -5.27
CA ASN A 114 -3.67 -13.86 -5.41
C ASN A 114 -4.90 -14.77 -5.58
N GLU A 115 -5.56 -14.73 -6.73
CA GLU A 115 -6.54 -15.75 -7.06
C GLU A 115 -5.79 -17.03 -7.43
N SER A 116 -5.70 -17.95 -6.47
CA SER A 116 -5.42 -19.34 -6.81
C SER A 116 -6.59 -19.84 -7.66
N ALA A 117 -6.31 -20.15 -8.93
CA ALA A 117 -7.29 -20.80 -9.80
C ALA A 117 -7.87 -22.02 -9.06
N MET A 118 -9.19 -21.99 -8.85
CA MET A 118 -9.95 -23.16 -8.38
C MET A 118 -9.92 -24.28 -9.42
#